data_AF-A0A158Q4H0-F1
#
_entry.id   AF-A0A158Q4H0-F1
#
_cell.length_a   1.000
_cell.length_b   1.000
_cell.length_c   1.000
_cell.angle_alpha   90.00
_cell.angle_beta   90.00
_cell.angle_gamma   90.00
#
_symmetry.space_group_name_H-M   'P 1'
#
loop_
_entity.id
_entity.type
_entity.pdbx_description
1 polymer ?
#
loop_
_entity_poly.entity_id
_entity_poly.type
_entity_poly.pdbx_seq_one_letter_code
_entity_poly.pdbx_strand_id
1 'polypeptide(L)'
;MNVQQQIVDTFYLKTKDYFLFDIFVLNPNDIVAGQRYSIDIFMDQTDQYDYLIQRCSYNNKYYFIDDNSCLIVNEYFIQKWETDHYYEYPGSIKRTIIHFIAPEELSYLHCQIKHIQCCGCAERACEFNILPLLENYHYNNINIEMIGNSHPFIYNDLSIFERL
;
A
#
# COMPACT_ATOMS: atom_id res chain seq x y z
N MET A 1 22.52 9.51 -20.69
CA MET A 1 22.42 9.14 -19.26
C MET A 1 21.25 8.21 -19.14
N ASN A 2 21.52 6.93 -18.89
CA ASN A 2 20.53 5.85 -18.85
C ASN A 2 20.45 5.42 -17.39
N VAL A 3 19.47 5.92 -16.63
CA VAL A 3 19.22 5.44 -15.27
C VAL A 3 18.39 4.17 -15.44
N GLN A 4 19.08 3.03 -15.52
CA GLN A 4 18.41 1.75 -15.30
C GLN A 4 17.78 1.80 -13.91
N GLN A 5 16.45 1.75 -13.86
CA GLN A 5 15.68 1.45 -12.66
C GLN A 5 16.12 0.08 -12.16
N GLN A 6 17.09 0.11 -11.24
CA GLN A 6 17.45 -1.04 -10.44
C GLN A 6 16.33 -1.16 -9.41
N ILE A 7 15.25 -1.86 -9.80
CA ILE A 7 14.19 -2.30 -8.91
C ILE A 7 14.85 -3.32 -7.97
N VAL A 8 15.12 -2.89 -6.75
CA VAL A 8 15.64 -3.75 -5.68
C VAL A 8 14.43 -4.04 -4.80
N ASP A 9 14.05 -5.32 -4.74
CA ASP A 9 13.16 -5.94 -3.76
C ASP A 9 11.78 -5.26 -3.56
N THR A 10 10.75 -5.88 -4.15
CA THR A 10 9.35 -5.45 -4.04
C THR A 10 8.66 -6.25 -2.93
N PHE A 11 8.02 -5.55 -2.00
CA PHE A 11 7.24 -6.11 -0.90
C PHE A 11 5.77 -5.85 -1.17
N TYR A 12 4.97 -6.74 -0.61
CA TYR A 12 3.55 -6.82 -0.86
C TYR A 12 2.90 -7.01 0.53
N LEU A 13 1.75 -6.40 0.84
CA LEU A 13 1.12 -6.47 2.19
C LEU A 13 -0.27 -7.14 2.30
N LYS A 14 -0.38 -8.37 2.81
CA LYS A 14 -1.62 -9.16 2.79
C LYS A 14 -2.64 -8.65 3.82
N THR A 15 -3.89 -8.43 3.38
CA THR A 15 -5.03 -8.34 4.30
C THR A 15 -5.79 -9.66 4.25
N LYS A 16 -6.21 -10.16 5.40
CA LYS A 16 -6.69 -11.53 5.55
C LYS A 16 -8.19 -11.68 5.28
N ASP A 17 -8.88 -10.55 5.15
CA ASP A 17 -10.33 -10.49 5.04
C ASP A 17 -10.83 -10.12 3.64
N TYR A 18 -9.93 -9.86 2.69
CA TYR A 18 -10.28 -9.45 1.33
C TYR A 18 -9.51 -10.30 0.32
N PHE A 19 -10.21 -11.26 -0.30
CA PHE A 19 -9.72 -12.18 -1.35
C PHE A 19 -9.26 -11.49 -2.66
N LEU A 20 -9.14 -10.15 -2.66
CA LEU A 20 -8.92 -9.29 -3.82
C LEU A 20 -7.48 -8.74 -3.93
N PHE A 21 -6.63 -9.04 -2.95
CA PHE A 21 -5.27 -8.49 -2.86
C PHE A 21 -4.27 -9.65 -2.78
N ASP A 22 -3.45 -9.87 -3.82
CA ASP A 22 -2.50 -10.99 -3.90
C ASP A 22 -1.05 -10.54 -3.67
N ILE A 23 -0.28 -11.15 -2.75
CA ILE A 23 0.88 -10.43 -2.19
C ILE A 23 2.06 -11.37 -1.85
N PHE A 24 3.26 -11.09 -2.38
CA PHE A 24 4.52 -11.85 -2.21
C PHE A 24 5.58 -11.12 -1.35
N VAL A 25 5.68 -11.39 -0.06
CA VAL A 25 6.50 -10.58 0.87
C VAL A 25 7.92 -11.14 1.04
N LEU A 26 8.95 -10.30 0.90
CA LEU A 26 10.25 -10.53 1.55
C LEU A 26 10.07 -10.39 3.06
N ASN A 27 10.74 -11.21 3.87
CA ASN A 27 10.55 -11.19 5.32
C ASN A 27 10.81 -9.76 5.84
N PRO A 28 9.97 -9.16 6.72
CA PRO A 28 10.25 -7.84 7.28
C PRO A 28 11.67 -7.71 7.88
N ASN A 29 12.20 -8.82 8.40
CA ASN A 29 13.55 -8.89 8.94
C ASN A 29 14.68 -8.82 7.88
N ASP A 30 14.34 -8.92 6.59
CA ASP A 30 15.26 -8.77 5.46
C ASP A 30 15.37 -7.30 4.99
N ILE A 31 14.56 -6.38 5.58
CA ILE A 31 14.65 -4.94 5.28
C ILE A 31 15.82 -4.33 6.06
N VAL A 32 16.87 -3.99 5.32
CA VAL A 32 18.09 -3.38 5.83
C VAL A 32 18.02 -1.86 5.66
N ALA A 33 18.33 -1.14 6.72
CA ALA A 33 18.39 0.32 6.71
C ALA A 33 19.32 0.85 5.60
N GLY A 34 18.90 1.91 4.91
CA GLY A 34 19.63 2.55 3.82
C GLY A 34 19.51 1.86 2.46
N GLN A 35 18.87 0.68 2.37
CA GLN A 35 18.61 0.00 1.11
C GLN A 35 17.31 0.47 0.46
N ARG A 36 17.23 0.31 -0.87
CA ARG A 36 16.08 0.70 -1.70
C ARG A 36 15.09 -0.45 -1.80
N TYR A 37 13.82 -0.11 -1.69
CA TYR A 37 12.71 -1.06 -1.67
C TYR A 37 11.47 -0.45 -2.32
N SER A 38 10.50 -1.31 -2.63
CA SER A 38 9.19 -0.87 -3.13
C SER A 38 8.05 -1.54 -2.39
N ILE A 39 7.02 -0.79 -2.03
CA ILE A 39 5.74 -1.32 -1.55
C ILE A 39 4.81 -1.40 -2.76
N ASP A 40 4.20 -2.55 -2.98
CA ASP A 40 3.25 -2.79 -4.05
C ASP A 40 1.90 -3.23 -3.49
N ILE A 41 0.90 -2.37 -3.67
CA ILE A 41 -0.49 -2.61 -3.26
C ILE A 41 -1.31 -2.71 -4.54
N PHE A 42 -2.09 -3.78 -4.68
CA PHE A 42 -2.95 -3.91 -5.84
C PHE A 42 -4.24 -4.64 -5.53
N MET A 43 -5.26 -4.35 -6.31
CA MET A 43 -6.60 -4.90 -6.18
C MET A 43 -7.14 -5.28 -7.55
N ASP A 44 -7.74 -6.47 -7.64
CA ASP A 44 -8.55 -6.89 -8.78
C ASP A 44 -10.02 -6.42 -8.62
N GLN A 45 -10.94 -6.98 -9.43
CA GLN A 45 -12.36 -6.60 -9.48
C GLN A 45 -12.61 -5.09 -9.57
N THR A 46 -11.76 -4.41 -10.35
CA THR A 46 -11.81 -2.96 -10.51
C THR A 46 -13.00 -2.46 -11.33
N ASP A 47 -13.77 -3.38 -11.89
CA ASP A 47 -15.07 -3.15 -12.51
C ASP A 47 -16.16 -2.85 -11.48
N GLN A 48 -15.97 -3.23 -10.22
CA GLN A 48 -16.95 -3.06 -9.13
C GLN A 48 -16.41 -2.25 -7.96
N TYR A 49 -15.10 -2.28 -7.76
CA TYR A 49 -14.45 -1.69 -6.60
C TYR A 49 -13.29 -0.79 -6.99
N ASP A 50 -13.00 0.16 -6.12
CA ASP A 50 -11.80 0.97 -6.14
C ASP A 50 -11.24 1.05 -4.72
N TYR A 51 -9.98 1.44 -4.56
CA TYR A 51 -9.40 1.72 -3.25
C TYR A 51 -8.69 3.07 -3.18
N LEU A 52 -8.72 3.68 -1.99
CA LEU A 52 -7.96 4.87 -1.64
C LEU A 52 -7.02 4.55 -0.47
N ILE A 53 -5.72 4.73 -0.65
CA ILE A 53 -4.76 4.68 0.47
C ILE A 53 -4.88 5.98 1.25
N GLN A 54 -5.45 5.94 2.45
CA GLN A 54 -5.67 7.14 3.27
C GLN A 54 -4.44 7.56 4.05
N ARG A 55 -3.69 6.61 4.62
CA ARG A 55 -2.41 6.92 5.25
C ARG A 55 -1.56 5.69 5.27
N CYS A 56 -0.26 5.90 5.32
CA CYS A 56 0.68 4.84 5.63
C CYS A 56 1.80 5.34 6.53
N SER A 57 2.34 4.44 7.35
CA SER A 57 3.45 4.72 8.25
C SER A 57 4.45 3.57 8.31
N TYR A 58 5.73 3.94 8.42
CA TYR A 58 6.84 3.05 8.69
C TYR A 58 7.26 3.22 10.15
N ASN A 59 7.28 2.12 10.90
CA ASN A 59 7.52 2.01 12.33
C ASN A 59 6.69 2.96 13.19
N ASN A 60 5.47 3.31 12.76
CA ASN A 60 4.62 4.36 13.37
C ASN A 60 5.30 5.73 13.53
N LYS A 61 6.42 5.95 12.84
CA LYS A 61 7.29 7.12 12.99
C LYS A 61 7.37 7.94 11.72
N TYR A 62 7.54 7.27 10.58
CA TYR A 62 7.65 7.94 9.29
C TYR A 62 6.35 7.77 8.51
N TYR A 63 5.52 8.81 8.51
CA TYR A 63 4.33 8.86 7.66
C TYR A 63 4.72 9.21 6.24
N PHE A 64 4.20 8.46 5.28
CA PHE A 64 4.58 8.60 3.87
C PHE A 64 3.40 8.71 2.91
N ILE A 65 2.19 8.42 3.36
CA ILE A 65 0.96 8.80 2.65
C ILE A 65 0.14 9.68 3.58
N ASP A 66 -0.30 10.84 3.08
CA ASP A 66 -1.20 11.75 3.79
C ASP A 66 -2.67 11.42 3.55
N ASP A 67 -3.56 12.10 4.30
CA ASP A 67 -5.01 11.87 4.28
C ASP A 67 -5.66 12.05 2.89
N ASN A 68 -5.00 12.76 1.96
CA ASN A 68 -5.45 12.94 0.58
C ASN A 68 -4.81 11.93 -0.39
N SER A 69 -4.20 10.86 0.13
CA SER A 69 -3.50 9.83 -0.62
C SER A 69 -2.26 10.31 -1.38
N CYS A 70 -1.72 11.48 -1.01
CA CYS A 70 -0.48 11.99 -1.58
C CYS A 70 0.74 11.36 -0.91
N LEU A 71 1.78 11.10 -1.70
CA LEU A 71 3.09 10.76 -1.16
C LEU A 71 3.70 11.98 -0.46
N ILE A 72 4.08 11.82 0.80
CA ILE A 72 4.88 12.80 1.52
C ILE A 72 6.34 12.59 1.12
N VAL A 73 6.75 13.26 0.05
CA VAL A 73 8.10 13.13 -0.52
C VAL A 73 9.15 13.66 0.46
N ASN A 74 10.16 12.84 0.75
CA ASN A 74 11.32 13.21 1.55
C ASN A 74 12.55 12.35 1.15
N GLU A 75 13.62 12.36 1.94
CA GLU A 75 14.84 11.59 1.65
C GLU A 75 14.64 10.07 1.67
N TYR A 76 13.60 9.55 2.31
CA TYR A 76 13.28 8.12 2.42
C TYR A 76 12.19 7.71 1.44
N PHE A 77 11.12 8.49 1.26
CA PHE A 77 9.99 8.13 0.41
C PHE A 77 10.05 8.96 -0.87
N ILE A 78 10.43 8.30 -1.96
CA ILE A 78 10.96 8.96 -3.15
C ILE A 78 9.90 9.16 -4.22
N GLN A 79 9.07 8.14 -4.47
CA GLN A 79 8.13 8.16 -5.58
C GLN A 79 6.94 7.25 -5.34
N LYS A 80 5.76 7.70 -5.79
CA LYS A 80 4.54 6.90 -5.87
C LYS A 80 4.12 6.82 -7.33
N TRP A 81 3.71 5.64 -7.76
CA TRP A 81 3.11 5.38 -9.06
C TRP A 81 1.78 4.69 -8.87
N GLU A 82 0.78 5.04 -9.69
CA GLU A 82 -0.53 4.40 -9.71
C GLU A 82 -0.89 4.06 -11.15
N THR A 83 -1.52 2.90 -11.36
CA THR A 83 -2.22 2.60 -12.61
C THR A 83 -3.41 3.54 -12.76
N ASP A 84 -3.60 4.02 -13.98
CA ASP A 84 -4.78 4.78 -14.40
C ASP A 84 -5.56 4.03 -15.49
N HIS A 85 -6.80 4.44 -15.74
CA HIS A 85 -7.74 3.91 -16.73
C HIS A 85 -7.96 2.38 -16.65
N TYR A 86 -7.72 1.78 -15.48
CA TYR A 86 -7.85 0.34 -15.28
C TYR A 86 -9.31 -0.12 -15.37
N TYR A 87 -10.26 0.71 -14.92
CA TYR A 87 -11.69 0.40 -14.90
C TYR A 87 -12.33 0.26 -16.30
N GLU A 88 -11.63 0.66 -17.37
CA GLU A 88 -12.14 0.57 -18.74
C GLU A 88 -12.10 -0.86 -19.31
N TYR A 89 -11.35 -1.78 -18.69
CA TYR A 89 -11.16 -3.13 -19.21
C TYR A 89 -11.52 -4.19 -18.14
N PRO A 90 -12.40 -5.16 -18.46
CA PRO A 90 -12.72 -6.26 -17.55
C PRO A 90 -11.47 -7.05 -17.14
N GLY A 91 -11.33 -7.33 -15.84
CA GLY A 91 -10.19 -8.07 -15.28
C GLY A 91 -8.94 -7.23 -15.06
N SER A 92 -8.99 -5.92 -15.29
CA SER A 92 -7.90 -5.02 -14.91
C SER A 92 -7.67 -4.98 -13.41
N ILE A 93 -6.42 -4.68 -13.07
CA ILE A 93 -5.93 -4.55 -11.71
C ILE A 93 -5.55 -3.10 -11.47
N LYS A 94 -5.99 -2.53 -10.36
CA LYS A 94 -5.48 -1.26 -9.86
C LYS A 94 -4.24 -1.55 -9.04
N ARG A 95 -3.15 -0.82 -9.26
CA ARG A 95 -1.86 -1.00 -8.58
C ARG A 95 -1.29 0.34 -8.15
N THR A 96 -0.79 0.42 -6.92
CA THR A 96 -0.04 1.54 -6.36
C THR A 96 1.33 1.04 -5.92
N ILE A 97 2.40 1.63 -6.46
CA ILE A 97 3.78 1.30 -6.12
C ILE A 97 4.41 2.50 -5.41
N ILE A 98 5.05 2.27 -4.26
CA ILE A 98 5.74 3.29 -3.49
C ILE A 98 7.21 2.90 -3.35
N HIS A 99 8.11 3.69 -3.95
CA HIS A 99 9.54 3.50 -3.86
C HIS A 99 10.12 4.24 -2.65
N PHE A 100 10.90 3.54 -1.85
CA PHE A 100 11.51 4.10 -0.65
C PHE A 100 12.93 3.59 -0.38
N ILE A 101 13.65 4.31 0.46
CA ILE A 101 14.89 3.90 1.11
C ILE A 101 14.52 3.62 2.58
N ALA A 102 14.78 2.41 3.07
CA ALA A 102 14.45 2.05 4.45
C ALA A 102 15.15 3.00 5.44
N PRO A 103 14.42 3.79 6.24
CA PRO A 103 15.04 4.74 7.17
C PRO A 103 15.75 4.04 8.34
N GLU A 104 15.25 2.87 8.72
CA GLU A 104 15.73 2.01 9.81
C GLU A 104 15.20 0.59 9.58
N GLU A 105 15.61 -0.41 10.36
CA GLU A 105 15.07 -1.77 10.25
C GLU A 105 13.54 -1.79 10.41
N LEU A 106 12.85 -2.59 9.59
CA LEU A 106 11.39 -2.64 9.61
C LEU A 106 10.90 -3.39 10.85
N SER A 107 10.24 -2.67 11.74
CA SER A 107 9.49 -3.23 12.86
C SER A 107 8.00 -3.29 12.56
N TYR A 108 7.46 -2.30 11.84
CA TYR A 108 6.04 -2.22 11.54
C TYR A 108 5.79 -1.39 10.29
N LEU A 109 4.97 -1.90 9.38
CA LEU A 109 4.42 -1.13 8.27
C LEU A 109 2.91 -1.17 8.42
N HIS A 110 2.27 -0.01 8.40
CA HIS A 110 0.82 0.10 8.49
C HIS A 110 0.29 1.01 7.40
N CYS A 111 -0.77 0.59 6.73
CA CYS A 111 -1.53 1.41 5.80
C CYS A 111 -3.03 1.28 6.09
N GLN A 112 -3.71 2.42 6.14
CA GLN A 112 -5.17 2.48 6.18
C GLN A 112 -5.68 2.70 4.76
N ILE A 113 -6.60 1.84 4.33
CA ILE A 113 -7.17 1.85 2.98
C ILE A 113 -8.69 1.92 3.07
N LYS A 114 -9.31 2.79 2.27
CA LYS A 114 -10.74 2.73 1.98
C LYS A 114 -10.96 1.83 0.79
N HIS A 115 -11.69 0.74 0.98
CA HIS A 115 -12.21 -0.11 -0.10
C HIS A 115 -13.62 0.35 -0.44
N ILE A 116 -13.80 0.82 -1.67
CA ILE A 116 -14.92 1.64 -2.10
C ILE A 116 -15.68 0.87 -3.17
N GLN A 117 -16.99 0.77 -3.03
CA GLN A 117 -17.87 0.17 -4.03
C GLN A 117 -18.17 1.20 -5.14
N CYS A 118 -17.21 1.38 -6.03
CA CYS A 118 -17.25 2.23 -7.22
C CYS A 118 -16.22 1.71 -8.24
N CYS A 119 -16.25 2.18 -9.48
CA CYS A 119 -15.13 1.98 -10.42
C CYS A 119 -14.46 3.33 -10.72
N GLY A 120 -13.12 3.39 -10.64
CA GLY A 120 -12.35 4.58 -11.00
C GLY A 120 -12.50 5.82 -10.11
N CYS A 121 -13.33 5.78 -9.04
CA CYS A 121 -13.66 6.98 -8.28
C CYS A 121 -12.54 7.52 -7.37
N ALA A 122 -11.51 6.71 -7.12
CA ALA A 122 -10.32 7.03 -6.35
C ALA A 122 -9.04 7.05 -7.21
N GLU A 123 -9.18 7.15 -8.53
CA GLU A 123 -8.05 7.36 -9.43
C GLU A 123 -7.45 8.77 -9.25
N ARG A 124 -6.11 8.85 -9.18
CA ARG A 124 -5.36 10.12 -9.04
C ARG A 124 -5.83 10.99 -7.87
N ALA A 125 -6.26 10.37 -6.77
CA ALA A 125 -6.80 11.05 -5.60
C ALA A 125 -5.90 12.14 -5.00
N CYS A 126 -4.58 12.03 -5.18
CA CYS A 126 -3.68 13.08 -4.74
C CYS A 126 -3.87 14.39 -5.53
N GLU A 127 -4.16 14.28 -6.83
CA GLU A 127 -4.30 15.41 -7.76
C GLU A 127 -5.71 16.02 -7.71
N PHE A 128 -6.71 15.20 -7.39
CA PHE A 128 -8.10 15.60 -7.29
C PHE A 128 -8.54 15.50 -5.84
N ASN A 129 -9.01 16.60 -5.22
CA ASN A 129 -9.60 16.53 -3.88
C ASN A 129 -10.91 15.74 -3.91
N ILE A 130 -10.82 14.41 -3.92
CA ILE A 130 -11.93 13.48 -4.08
C ILE A 130 -12.58 13.12 -2.75
N LEU A 131 -11.96 13.44 -1.61
CA LEU A 131 -12.47 13.06 -0.30
C LEU A 131 -13.96 13.42 -0.10
N PRO A 132 -14.44 14.62 -0.49
CA PRO A 132 -15.87 14.96 -0.42
C PRO A 132 -16.75 14.12 -1.35
N LEU A 133 -16.23 13.71 -2.52
CA LEU A 133 -16.96 12.87 -3.47
C LEU A 133 -17.11 11.45 -2.93
N LEU A 134 -16.09 10.95 -2.25
CA LEU A 134 -16.07 9.59 -1.69
C LEU A 134 -17.11 9.37 -0.58
N GLU A 135 -17.60 10.42 0.06
CA GLU A 135 -18.68 10.33 1.06
C GLU A 135 -20.01 9.80 0.49
N ASN A 136 -20.19 9.87 -0.84
CA ASN A 136 -21.40 9.38 -1.50
C ASN A 136 -21.35 7.89 -1.85
N TYR A 137 -20.21 7.23 -1.67
CA TYR A 137 -20.05 5.81 -1.97
C TYR A 137 -20.06 4.97 -0.70
N HIS A 138 -20.51 3.72 -0.83
CA HIS A 138 -20.30 2.73 0.22
C HIS A 138 -18.82 2.36 0.26
N TYR A 139 -18.21 2.44 1.44
CA TYR A 139 -16.83 2.02 1.65
C TYR A 139 -16.67 1.33 3.00
N ASN A 140 -15.66 0.47 3.08
CA ASN A 140 -15.16 -0.10 4.32
C ASN A 140 -13.69 0.29 4.50
N ASN A 141 -13.26 0.50 5.74
CA ASN A 141 -11.85 0.72 6.04
C ASN A 141 -11.16 -0.63 6.25
N ILE A 142 -10.01 -0.80 5.61
CA ILE A 142 -9.14 -1.96 5.70
C ILE A 142 -7.79 -1.49 6.23
N ASN A 143 -7.24 -2.22 7.20
CA ASN A 143 -5.87 -2.02 7.64
C ASN A 143 -4.98 -3.08 6.99
N ILE A 144 -3.86 -2.61 6.48
CA ILE A 144 -2.84 -3.41 5.83
C ILE A 144 -1.59 -3.30 6.70
N GLU A 145 -1.06 -4.44 7.17
CA GLU A 145 -0.01 -4.46 8.19
C GLU A 145 1.11 -5.46 7.85
N MET A 146 2.36 -5.07 8.08
CA MET A 146 3.51 -5.98 8.15
C MET A 146 4.21 -5.77 9.49
N ILE A 147 4.42 -6.85 10.23
CA ILE A 147 5.04 -6.83 11.55
C ILE A 147 6.40 -7.52 11.46
N GLY A 148 7.47 -6.79 11.78
CA GLY A 148 8.81 -7.34 11.97
C GLY A 148 9.01 -7.88 13.39
N ASN A 149 10.04 -8.70 13.58
CA ASN A 149 10.25 -9.41 14.86
C ASN A 149 10.57 -8.46 16.03
N SER A 150 11.02 -7.24 15.75
CA SER A 150 11.35 -6.21 16.74
C SER A 150 10.13 -5.46 17.28
N HIS A 151 8.91 -5.72 16.80
CA HIS A 151 7.75 -4.96 17.25
C HIS A 151 7.22 -5.49 18.60
N PRO A 152 7.13 -4.65 19.66
CA PRO A 152 6.57 -5.06 20.93
C PRO A 152 5.04 -5.00 20.87
N PHE A 153 4.41 -5.91 20.11
CA PHE A 153 2.97 -6.11 20.17
C PHE A 153 2.60 -7.53 20.59
N ILE A 154 1.80 -7.54 21.64
CA ILE A 154 1.18 -8.66 22.33
C ILE A 154 0.36 -9.45 21.30
N TYR A 155 0.68 -10.74 21.14
CA TYR A 155 -0.12 -11.73 20.40
C TYR A 155 -1.57 -11.71 20.89
N ASN A 156 -2.41 -10.94 20.22
CA ASN A 156 -3.86 -11.15 20.16
C ASN A 156 -4.19 -10.88 18.68
N ASP A 157 -4.54 -11.93 17.95
CA ASP A 157 -4.85 -11.94 16.50
C ASP A 157 -3.70 -12.07 15.48
N LEU A 158 -2.68 -12.87 15.78
CA LEU A 158 -1.87 -13.54 14.73
C LEU A 158 -2.48 -14.89 14.37
N SER A 159 -3.52 -14.86 13.56
CA SER A 159 -3.85 -15.94 12.63
C SER A 159 -3.42 -15.37 11.26
N ILE A 160 -2.58 -15.93 10.39
CA ILE A 160 -2.23 -17.30 9.99
C ILE A 160 -0.92 -17.13 9.19
N PHE A 161 0.18 -17.66 9.70
CA PHE A 161 1.23 -18.22 8.84
C PHE A 161 0.93 -19.71 8.77
N GLU A 162 0.20 -20.14 7.75
CA GLU A 162 0.16 -21.55 7.38
C GLU A 162 0.77 -21.68 6.00
N ARG A 163 1.90 -22.41 5.97
CA ARG A 163 2.42 -23.05 4.78
C ARG A 163 1.32 -23.96 4.21
N LEU A 164 0.91 -23.69 2.98
CA LEU A 164 0.50 -24.72 2.02
C LEU A 164 1.36 -24.52 0.78
#